data_AF-A0A658NIC1-F1
#
_entry.id   AF-A0A658NIC1-F1
#
_cell.length_a   1.000
_cell.length_b   1.000
_cell.length_c   1.000
_cell.angle_alpha   90.00
_cell.angle_beta   90.00
_cell.angle_gamma   90.00
#
_symmetry.space_group_name_H-M   'P 1'
#
loop_
_entity.id
_entity.type
_entity.pdbx_description
1 polymer ?
#
loop_
_entity_poly.entity_id
_entity_poly.type
_entity_poly.pdbx_seq_one_letter_code
_entity_poly.pdbx_strand_id
1 'polypeptide(L)' 'VRLIAVEAGGRGPGCTERTADHGASLGQGSDGVLHGALTKILQDPYGQILESYSVAAGLDYPGVGPELAYLAERGRVT' A
#
# COMPACT_ATOMS: atom_id res chain seq x y z
N VAL A 1 22.71 -10.09 -1.39
CA VAL A 1 22.10 -9.10 -2.31
C VAL A 1 20.96 -8.40 -1.58
N ARG A 2 20.94 -7.06 -1.54
CA ARG A 2 19.85 -6.28 -0.92
C ARG A 2 18.64 -6.23 -1.85
N LEU A 3 17.43 -6.28 -1.29
CA LEU A 3 16.17 -6.04 -2.01
C LEU A 3 15.48 -4.84 -1.37
N ILE A 4 15.10 -3.87 -2.20
CA ILE A 4 14.53 -2.59 -1.74
C ILE A 4 13.20 -2.40 -2.44
N ALA A 5 12.13 -2.19 -1.69
CA ALA A 5 10.83 -1.81 -2.24
C ALA A 5 10.71 -0.29 -2.29
N VAL A 6 10.10 0.23 -3.36
CA VAL A 6 9.82 1.65 -3.52
C VAL A 6 8.37 1.80 -3.96
N GLU A 7 7.58 2.50 -3.15
CA GLU A 7 6.18 2.79 -3.43
C GLU A 7 5.97 4.26 -3.80
N ALA A 8 4.81 4.58 -4.40
CA ALA A 8 4.49 5.95 -4.77
C ALA A 8 4.21 6.82 -3.54
N GLY A 9 5.06 7.82 -3.30
CA GLY A 9 4.88 8.78 -2.19
C GLY A 9 3.83 9.87 -2.44
N GLY A 10 3.32 9.98 -3.67
CA GLY A 10 2.25 10.90 -4.05
C GLY A 10 2.47 12.36 -3.62
N ARG A 11 1.47 12.99 -3.01
CA ARG A 11 1.53 14.37 -2.47
C ARG A 11 2.10 14.43 -1.05
N GLY A 12 2.36 13.28 -0.43
CA GLY A 12 2.86 13.16 0.94
C GLY A 12 2.13 12.08 1.73
N PRO A 13 2.42 11.93 3.03
CA PRO A 13 1.87 10.88 3.89
C PRO A 13 0.43 11.14 4.37
N GLY A 14 -0.25 12.14 3.81
CA GLY A 14 -1.57 12.58 4.26
C GLY A 14 -2.68 11.59 3.88
N CYS A 15 -3.65 11.43 4.78
CA CYS A 15 -4.87 10.68 4.52
C CYS A 15 -6.10 11.50 4.97
N THR A 16 -7.18 11.39 4.22
CA THR A 16 -8.52 11.86 4.59
C THR A 16 -9.39 10.64 4.95
N GLU A 17 -10.68 10.87 5.24
CA GLU A 17 -11.63 9.78 5.47
C GLU A 17 -11.86 8.88 4.25
N ARG A 18 -11.45 9.31 3.04
CA ARG A 18 -11.73 8.57 1.79
C ARG A 18 -10.52 8.37 0.88
N THR A 19 -9.45 9.12 1.10
CA THR A 19 -8.30 9.15 0.19
C THR A 19 -7.00 9.06 0.97
N ALA A 20 -6.02 8.37 0.40
CA ALA A 20 -4.62 8.50 0.76
C ALA A 20 -3.92 9.31 -0.33
N ASP A 21 -3.13 10.30 0.04
CA ASP A 21 -2.38 11.12 -0.93
C ASP A 21 -1.15 10.39 -1.52
N HIS A 22 -1.11 9.06 -1.44
CA HIS A 22 0.00 8.20 -1.84
C HIS A 22 -0.48 6.80 -2.26
N GLY A 23 0.42 6.01 -2.86
CA GLY A 23 0.23 4.58 -3.18
C GLY A 23 1.07 3.64 -2.29
N ALA A 24 1.49 4.11 -1.10
CA ALA A 24 2.39 3.39 -0.19
C ALA A 24 1.70 2.36 0.73
N SER A 25 1.05 1.36 0.14
CA SER A 25 0.28 0.34 0.89
C SER A 25 1.14 -0.55 1.80
N LEU A 26 2.37 -0.87 1.41
CA LEU A 26 3.28 -1.71 2.20
C LEU A 26 3.80 -0.97 3.43
N GLY A 27 4.12 0.32 3.27
CA GLY A 27 4.66 1.15 4.35
C GLY A 27 3.61 1.76 5.29
N GLN A 28 2.46 2.17 4.75
CA GLN A 28 1.44 2.95 5.48
C GLN A 28 0.11 2.22 5.64
N GLY A 29 -0.07 1.07 4.97
CA GLY A 29 -1.31 0.30 5.01
C GLY A 29 -1.40 -0.66 6.19
N SER A 30 -2.50 -1.40 6.22
CA SER A 30 -2.80 -2.44 7.19
C SER A 30 -3.24 -3.72 6.50
N ASP A 31 -3.27 -4.84 7.23
CA ASP A 31 -3.71 -6.12 6.65
C ASP A 31 -5.19 -6.08 6.28
N GLY A 32 -5.52 -6.54 5.07
CA GLY A 32 -6.89 -6.63 4.60
C GLY A 32 -7.00 -7.50 3.34
N VAL A 33 -8.25 -7.80 2.95
CA VAL A 33 -8.54 -8.60 1.77
C VAL A 33 -9.04 -7.68 0.65
N LEU A 34 -8.29 -7.62 -0.44
CA LEU A 34 -8.64 -6.86 -1.63
C LEU A 34 -8.37 -7.69 -2.88
N HIS A 35 -9.30 -7.67 -3.82
CA HIS A 35 -9.19 -8.38 -5.10
C HIS A 35 -8.76 -9.86 -4.98
N GLY A 36 -9.23 -10.55 -3.95
CA GLY A 36 -9.03 -12.00 -3.76
C GLY A 36 -7.78 -12.41 -3.01
N ALA A 37 -7.01 -11.48 -2.43
CA ALA A 37 -5.82 -11.80 -1.64
C ALA A 37 -5.80 -11.07 -0.29
N LEU A 38 -5.32 -11.75 0.76
CA LEU A 38 -4.94 -11.13 2.03
C LEU A 38 -3.55 -10.50 1.86
N THR A 39 -3.46 -9.18 2.06
CA THR A 39 -2.24 -8.39 1.83
C THR A 39 -2.28 -7.06 2.59
N LYS A 40 -1.28 -6.20 2.42
CA LYS A 40 -1.32 -4.81 2.91
C LYS A 40 -2.12 -3.93 1.96
N ILE A 41 -3.05 -3.15 2.52
CA ILE A 41 -3.92 -2.24 1.79
C ILE A 41 -4.10 -0.90 2.53
N LEU A 42 -4.41 0.14 1.77
CA LEU A 42 -4.84 1.44 2.29
C LEU A 42 -6.34 1.39 2.56
N GLN A 43 -6.71 1.37 3.83
CA GLN A 43 -8.11 1.27 4.28
C GLN A 43 -8.35 2.12 5.52
N ASP A 44 -9.61 2.51 5.72
CA ASP A 44 -10.06 3.21 6.91
C ASP A 44 -10.26 2.23 8.11
N PRO A 45 -10.55 2.74 9.33
CA PRO A 45 -10.78 1.89 10.50
C PRO A 45 -11.97 0.92 10.39
N TYR A 46 -12.84 1.12 9.41
CA TYR A 46 -14.02 0.29 9.13
C TYR A 46 -13.78 -0.70 7.98
N GLY A 47 -12.57 -0.72 7.41
CA GLY A 47 -12.18 -1.60 6.32
C GLY A 47 -12.60 -1.11 4.93
N GLN A 48 -13.04 0.14 4.80
CA GLN A 48 -13.31 0.74 3.48
C GLN A 48 -11.98 1.10 2.81
N ILE A 49 -11.88 0.79 1.52
CA ILE A 49 -10.67 1.08 0.74
C ILE A 49 -10.54 2.59 0.52
N LEU A 50 -9.36 3.13 0.83
CA LEU A 50 -9.03 4.51 0.51
C LEU A 50 -8.59 4.61 -0.94
N GLU A 51 -9.03 5.66 -1.65
CA GLU A 51 -8.50 5.97 -2.98
C GLU A 51 -7.03 6.39 -2.84
N SER A 52 -6.12 5.69 -3.53
CA SER A 52 -4.71 6.04 -3.57
C SER A 52 -4.46 7.26 -4.47
N TYR A 53 -3.22 7.75 -4.44
CA TYR A 53 -2.76 8.73 -5.42
C TYR A 53 -1.31 8.49 -5.85
N SER A 54 -1.09 8.57 -7.16
CA SER A 54 0.24 8.69 -7.76
C SER A 54 0.17 9.46 -9.08
N VAL A 55 1.19 10.25 -9.38
CA VAL A 55 1.33 10.85 -10.73
C VAL A 55 1.53 9.77 -11.81
N ALA A 56 2.11 8.63 -11.42
CA ALA A 56 2.29 7.48 -12.29
C ALA A 56 1.10 6.53 -12.12
N ALA A 57 0.23 6.46 -13.13
CA ALA A 57 -0.99 5.65 -13.11
C ALA A 57 -0.75 4.17 -12.78
N GLY A 58 0.40 3.60 -13.18
CA GLY A 58 0.75 2.22 -12.87
C GLY A 58 1.07 1.93 -11.40
N LEU A 59 1.27 2.97 -10.59
CA LEU A 59 1.51 2.87 -9.14
C LEU A 59 0.36 3.43 -8.31
N ASP A 60 -0.72 3.89 -8.96
CA ASP A 60 -1.90 4.42 -8.28
C ASP A 60 -2.86 3.28 -7.92
N TYR A 61 -2.47 2.50 -6.91
CA TYR A 61 -3.22 1.34 -6.45
C TYR A 61 -3.18 1.24 -4.92
N PRO A 62 -4.32 0.98 -4.24
CA PRO A 62 -4.39 1.00 -2.79
C PRO A 62 -3.91 -0.30 -2.11
N GLY A 63 -3.23 -1.20 -2.82
CA GLY A 63 -2.74 -2.46 -2.25
C GLY A 63 -1.42 -2.92 -2.86
N VAL A 64 -0.92 -4.04 -2.37
CA VAL A 64 0.31 -4.66 -2.86
C VAL A 64 0.15 -6.17 -3.00
N GLY A 65 0.95 -6.82 -3.83
CA GLY A 65 0.93 -8.28 -3.96
C GLY A 65 1.29 -8.99 -2.63
N PRO A 66 0.63 -10.11 -2.28
CA PRO A 66 0.82 -10.79 -1.00
C PRO A 66 2.24 -11.36 -0.81
N GLU A 67 2.93 -11.73 -1.90
CA GLU A 67 4.32 -12.17 -1.82
C GLU A 67 5.25 -11.03 -1.37
N LEU A 68 5.04 -9.81 -1.87
CA LEU A 68 5.84 -8.65 -1.47
C LEU A 68 5.54 -8.25 -0.02
N ALA A 69 4.27 -8.32 0.40
CA ALA A 69 3.87 -8.12 1.80
C ALA A 69 4.56 -9.13 2.73
N TYR A 70 4.54 -10.42 2.38
CA TYR A 70 5.21 -11.48 3.12
C TYR A 70 6.74 -11.27 3.21
N LEU A 71 7.38 -10.92 2.10
CA LEU A 71 8.83 -10.69 2.09
C LEU A 71 9.25 -9.48 2.94
N ALA A 72 8.43 -8.43 2.96
CA ALA A 72 8.65 -7.26 3.81
C ALA A 72 8.48 -7.61 5.29
N GLU A 73 7.42 -8.34 5.66
CA GLU A 73 7.19 -8.81 7.03
C GLU A 73 8.36 -9.67 7.55
N ARG A 74 8.96 -10.49 6.67
CA ARG A 74 10.12 -11.33 7.00
C ARG A 74 11.46 -10.57 7.00
N GLY A 75 11.44 -9.25 6.76
CA GLY A 75 12.65 -8.42 6.66
C GLY A 75 13.55 -8.77 5.47
N ARG A 76 13.02 -9.50 4.49
CA ARG A 76 13.78 -9.87 3.27
C ARG A 76 13.84 -8.71 2.29
N VAL A 77 12.78 -7.90 2.26
CA VAL A 77 12.67 -6.64 1.52
C VAL A 77 12.56 -5.51 2.55
N THR A 78 13.24 -4.41 2.29
CA THR A 78 13.20 -3.17 3.10
C THR A 78 12.69 -2.00 2.29
#